data_AF-A0A2D6X6E4-F1
#
_entry.id   AF-A0A2D6X6E4-F1
#
_cell.length_a   1.000
_cell.length_b   1.000
_cell.length_c   1.000
_cell.angle_alpha   90.00
_cell.angle_beta   90.00
_cell.angle_gamma   90.00
#
_symmetry.space_group_name_H-M   'P 1'
#
loop_
_entity.id
_entity.type
_entity.pdbx_description
1 polymer ?
#
loop_
_entity_poly.entity_id
_entity_poly.type
_entity_poly.pdbx_seq_one_letter_code
_entity_poly.pdbx_strand_id
1 'polypeptide(L)'
;MFNKWRKRRHFKQSHFNVTRKLWDLEFLRSKHRSMREGIRVEYDRLKERVDAAQLRLEAENKKDKQDKKVIENLDNLVKRHGDDLTQMEKQMKSIDETIQAKEGIDEKMEGLRTVLELIKEHIKKL
;
A
#
# COMPACT_ATOMS: atom_id res chain seq x y z
N MET A 1 -6.85 -42.62 -24.17
CA MET A 1 -5.78 -42.18 -23.23
C MET A 1 -5.09 -40.95 -23.81
N PHE A 2 -4.99 -39.84 -23.07
CA PHE A 2 -4.15 -38.72 -23.50
C PHE A 2 -2.68 -39.15 -23.54
N ASN A 3 -2.03 -38.95 -24.69
CA ASN A 3 -0.61 -39.25 -24.90
C ASN A 3 0.23 -38.47 -23.86
N LYS A 4 1.15 -39.15 -23.14
CA LYS A 4 1.94 -38.60 -22.03
C LYS A 4 2.59 -37.25 -22.39
N TRP A 5 3.06 -37.12 -23.64
CA TRP A 5 3.64 -35.89 -24.17
C TRP A 5 2.66 -34.70 -24.15
N ARG A 6 1.39 -34.91 -24.53
CA ARG A 6 0.36 -33.86 -24.50
C ARG A 6 0.07 -33.41 -23.07
N LYS A 7 0.00 -34.34 -22.11
CA LYS A 7 -0.17 -34.02 -20.68
C LYS A 7 1.00 -33.18 -20.16
N ARG A 8 2.23 -33.61 -20.42
CA ARG A 8 3.45 -32.88 -19.99
C ARG A 8 3.51 -31.47 -20.59
N ARG A 9 3.16 -31.32 -21.88
CA ARG A 9 3.07 -30.00 -22.54
C ARG A 9 2.03 -29.11 -21.87
N HIS A 10 0.83 -29.64 -21.58
CA HIS A 10 -0.22 -28.90 -20.89
C HIS A 10 0.25 -28.38 -19.52
N PHE A 11 0.82 -29.25 -18.67
CA PHE A 11 1.30 -28.83 -17.35
C PHE A 11 2.47 -27.83 -17.42
N LYS A 12 3.37 -27.95 -18.40
CA LYS A 12 4.41 -26.93 -18.63
C LYS A 12 3.81 -25.56 -18.99
N GLN A 13 2.78 -25.54 -19.84
CA GLN A 13 2.07 -24.30 -20.17
C GLN A 13 1.38 -23.73 -18.93
N SER A 14 0.70 -24.56 -18.13
CA SER A 14 0.05 -24.15 -16.89
C SER A 14 1.07 -23.59 -15.89
N HIS A 15 2.24 -24.22 -15.74
CA HIS A 15 3.33 -23.71 -14.91
C HIS A 15 3.76 -22.30 -15.35
N PHE A 16 4.00 -22.11 -16.65
CA PHE A 16 4.36 -20.81 -17.20
C PHE A 16 3.29 -19.75 -16.95
N ASN A 17 2.02 -20.09 -17.17
CA ASN A 17 0.89 -19.18 -16.94
C ASN A 17 0.77 -18.78 -15.45
N VAL A 18 0.93 -19.73 -14.52
CA VAL A 18 0.90 -19.45 -13.08
C VAL A 18 2.10 -18.61 -12.65
N THR A 19 3.29 -18.90 -13.18
CA THR A 19 4.51 -18.10 -12.92
C THR A 19 4.30 -16.64 -13.36
N ARG A 20 3.74 -16.42 -14.55
CA ARG A 20 3.45 -15.07 -15.05
C ARG A 20 2.47 -14.31 -14.14
N LYS A 21 1.40 -14.96 -13.70
CA LYS A 21 0.45 -14.37 -12.75
C LYS A 21 1.12 -14.01 -11.42
N LEU A 22 2.05 -14.83 -10.94
CA LEU A 22 2.82 -14.52 -9.73
C LEU A 22 3.65 -13.24 -9.91
N TRP A 23 4.34 -13.10 -11.05
CA TRP A 23 5.11 -11.89 -11.37
C TRP A 23 4.23 -10.64 -11.47
N ASP A 24 3.05 -10.76 -12.09
CA ASP A 24 2.09 -9.65 -12.18
C ASP A 24 1.65 -9.18 -10.78
N LEU A 25 1.39 -10.13 -9.86
CA LEU A 25 1.05 -9.81 -8.47
C LEU A 25 2.24 -9.23 -7.69
N GLU A 26 3.46 -9.74 -7.87
CA GLU A 26 4.67 -9.20 -7.26
C GLU A 26 4.92 -7.75 -7.69
N PHE A 27 4.74 -7.46 -8.98
CA PHE A 27 4.81 -6.12 -9.52
C PHE A 27 3.73 -5.22 -8.91
N LEU A 28 2.47 -5.68 -8.86
CA LEU A 28 1.36 -4.93 -8.27
C LEU A 28 1.62 -4.60 -6.79
N ARG A 29 2.08 -5.60 -6.01
CA ARG A 29 2.49 -5.42 -4.60
C ARG A 29 3.57 -4.35 -4.46
N SER A 30 4.60 -4.41 -5.30
CA SER A 30 5.69 -3.43 -5.31
C SER A 30 5.18 -2.02 -5.62
N LYS A 31 4.29 -1.87 -6.59
CA LYS A 31 3.66 -0.58 -6.92
C LYS A 31 2.84 -0.03 -5.78
N HIS A 32 2.01 -0.84 -5.13
CA HIS A 32 1.25 -0.40 -3.95
C HIS A 32 2.16 0.05 -2.81
N ARG A 33 3.24 -0.69 -2.51
CA ARG A 33 4.23 -0.26 -1.51
C ARG A 33 4.89 1.06 -1.87
N SER A 34 5.27 1.25 -3.14
CA SER A 34 5.83 2.51 -3.61
C SER A 34 4.84 3.67 -3.49
N MET A 35 3.55 3.45 -3.79
CA MET A 35 2.50 4.46 -3.61
C MET A 35 2.31 4.81 -2.14
N ARG A 36 2.24 3.79 -1.27
CA ARG A 36 2.15 3.98 0.18
C ARG A 36 3.32 4.82 0.70
N GLU A 37 4.53 4.54 0.24
CA GLU A 37 5.73 5.29 0.64
C GLU A 37 5.67 6.74 0.16
N GLY A 38 5.17 6.99 -1.05
CA GLY A 38 4.93 8.35 -1.54
C GLY A 38 3.95 9.12 -0.65
N ILE A 39 2.83 8.48 -0.25
CA ILE A 39 1.85 9.08 0.67
C ILE A 39 2.48 9.31 2.05
N ARG A 40 3.27 8.36 2.56
CA ARG A 40 3.95 8.47 3.85
C ARG A 40 4.87 9.70 3.89
N VAL A 41 5.69 9.89 2.86
CA VAL A 41 6.62 11.02 2.79
C VAL A 41 5.87 12.36 2.75
N GLU A 42 4.77 12.45 2.00
CA GLU A 42 3.93 13.66 1.98
C GLU A 42 3.20 13.89 3.31
N TYR A 43 2.71 12.82 3.94
CA TYR A 43 2.12 12.87 5.28
C TYR A 43 3.13 13.39 6.31
N ASP A 44 4.35 12.87 6.33
CA ASP A 44 5.40 13.30 7.27
C ASP A 44 5.71 14.81 7.08
N ARG A 45 5.89 15.24 5.82
CA ARG A 45 6.12 16.66 5.48
C ARG A 45 4.98 17.56 5.93
N LEU A 46 3.74 17.13 5.71
CA LEU A 46 2.56 17.92 6.07
C LEU A 46 2.38 17.97 7.59
N LYS A 47 2.64 16.85 8.28
CA LYS A 47 2.58 16.74 9.73
C LYS A 47 3.58 17.66 10.40
N GLU A 48 4.83 17.69 9.94
CA GLU A 48 5.83 18.65 10.42
C GLU A 48 5.37 20.11 10.31
N ARG A 49 4.69 20.46 9.21
CA ARG A 49 4.13 21.82 9.03
C ARG A 49 2.99 22.10 9.99
N VAL A 50 2.10 21.14 10.21
CA VAL A 50 0.98 21.27 11.15
C VAL A 50 1.50 21.40 12.58
N ASP A 51 2.45 20.56 12.98
CA ASP A 51 3.07 20.58 14.30
C ASP A 51 3.77 21.92 14.54
N ALA A 52 4.53 22.43 13.55
CA ALA A 52 5.15 23.75 13.62
C ALA A 52 4.11 24.88 13.73
N ALA A 53 2.99 24.79 13.01
CA ALA A 53 1.91 25.76 13.08
C ALA A 53 1.20 25.72 14.45
N GLN A 54 1.00 24.54 15.02
CA GLN A 54 0.45 24.36 16.38
C GLN A 54 1.37 24.96 17.44
N LEU A 55 2.67 24.66 17.39
CA LEU A 55 3.66 25.26 18.29
C LEU A 55 3.66 26.79 18.20
N ARG A 56 3.56 27.34 16.99
CA ARG A 56 3.48 28.80 16.79
C ARG A 56 2.17 29.37 17.33
N LEU A 57 1.06 28.67 17.16
CA LEU A 57 -0.24 29.07 17.69
C LEU A 57 -0.25 29.08 19.22
N GLU A 58 0.34 28.07 19.86
CA GLU A 58 0.55 28.04 21.31
C GLU A 58 1.44 29.19 21.79
N ALA A 59 2.51 29.50 21.05
CA ALA A 59 3.39 30.63 21.38
C ALA A 59 2.67 31.98 21.24
N GLU A 60 1.86 32.17 20.20
CA GLU A 60 1.09 33.40 19.97
C GLU A 60 0.02 33.60 21.06
N ASN A 61 -0.65 32.52 21.47
CA ASN A 61 -1.64 32.54 22.54
C ASN A 61 -1.05 32.92 23.92
N LYS A 62 0.24 32.66 24.15
CA LYS A 62 0.94 33.00 25.40
C LYS A 62 1.43 34.46 25.46
N LYS A 63 1.31 35.24 24.39
CA LYS A 63 1.74 36.65 24.36
C LYS A 63 0.70 37.56 25.01
N ASP A 64 1.17 38.59 25.71
CA ASP A 64 0.31 39.63 26.33
C ASP A 64 -0.53 40.43 25.31
N LYS A 65 -0.01 40.60 24.09
CA LYS A 65 -0.72 41.18 22.96
C LYS A 65 -0.84 40.14 21.85
N GLN A 66 -1.94 39.40 21.89
CA GLN A 66 -2.28 38.41 20.87
C GLN A 66 -2.66 39.09 19.55
N ASP A 67 -2.05 38.66 18.45
CA ASP A 67 -2.53 39.01 17.11
C ASP A 67 -3.63 38.02 16.69
N LYS A 68 -4.88 38.46 16.81
CA LYS A 68 -6.07 37.64 16.46
C LYS A 68 -6.04 37.15 15.02
N LYS A 69 -5.50 37.93 14.08
CA LYS A 69 -5.44 37.56 12.67
C LYS A 69 -4.42 36.44 12.44
N VAL A 70 -3.31 36.48 13.16
CA VAL A 70 -2.30 35.40 13.12
C VAL A 70 -2.85 34.11 13.72
N ILE A 71 -3.55 34.20 14.86
CA ILE A 71 -4.18 33.04 15.50
C ILE A 71 -5.23 32.41 14.58
N GLU A 72 -6.13 33.19 13.99
CA GLU A 72 -7.17 32.69 13.09
C GLU A 72 -6.58 32.03 11.83
N ASN A 73 -5.52 32.63 11.25
CA ASN A 73 -4.84 32.04 10.10
C ASN A 73 -4.16 30.71 10.44
N LEU A 74 -3.50 30.62 11.59
CA LEU A 74 -2.85 29.39 12.05
C LEU A 74 -3.86 28.30 12.39
N ASP A 75 -4.96 28.65 13.07
CA ASP A 75 -6.04 27.71 13.40
C ASP A 75 -6.70 27.14 12.13
N ASN A 76 -6.98 27.99 11.15
CA ASN A 76 -7.49 27.57 9.85
C ASN A 76 -6.53 26.65 9.10
N LEU A 77 -5.22 26.92 9.18
CA LEU A 77 -4.19 26.08 8.56
C LEU A 77 -4.13 24.70 9.22
N VAL A 78 -4.12 24.66 10.56
CA VAL A 78 -4.11 23.41 11.34
C VAL A 78 -5.36 22.58 11.04
N LYS A 79 -6.55 23.19 10.97
CA LYS A 79 -7.79 22.48 10.65
C LYS A 79 -7.77 21.89 9.24
N ARG A 80 -7.46 22.70 8.22
CA ARG A 80 -7.43 22.24 6.82
C ARG A 80 -6.46 21.09 6.61
N HIS A 81 -5.23 21.25 7.09
CA HIS A 81 -4.21 20.21 6.92
C HIS A 81 -4.40 19.03 7.88
N GLY A 82 -5.11 19.20 8.99
CA GLY A 82 -5.55 18.09 9.84
C GLY A 82 -6.47 17.13 9.08
N ASP A 83 -7.45 17.66 8.36
CA ASP A 83 -8.34 16.83 7.53
C ASP A 83 -7.55 16.08 6.43
N ASP A 84 -6.62 16.76 5.75
CA ASP A 84 -5.72 16.16 4.76
C ASP A 84 -4.89 15.00 5.35
N LEU A 85 -4.32 15.19 6.54
CA LEU A 85 -3.55 14.16 7.25
C LEU A 85 -4.41 12.92 7.56
N THR A 86 -5.64 13.11 8.04
CA THR A 86 -6.55 11.98 8.30
C THR A 86 -6.93 11.24 7.02
N GLN A 87 -7.07 11.95 5.90
CA GLN A 87 -7.34 11.35 4.61
C GLN A 87 -6.14 10.53 4.12
N MET A 88 -4.92 11.05 4.25
CA MET A 88 -3.69 10.32 3.90
C MET A 88 -3.53 9.05 4.74
N GLU A 89 -3.83 9.09 6.04
CA GLU A 89 -3.82 7.89 6.90
C GLU A 89 -4.81 6.83 6.43
N LYS A 90 -6.03 7.24 6.06
CA LYS A 90 -7.03 6.31 5.50
C LYS A 90 -6.55 5.69 4.18
N GLN A 91 -5.92 6.48 3.30
CA GLN A 91 -5.36 5.98 2.06
C GLN A 91 -4.25 4.96 2.30
N MET A 92 -3.33 5.23 3.24
CA MET A 92 -2.28 4.27 3.62
C MET A 92 -2.87 2.96 4.15
N LYS A 93 -3.86 3.03 5.05
CA LYS A 93 -4.55 1.84 5.58
C LYS A 93 -5.24 1.03 4.48
N SER A 94 -5.92 1.70 3.55
CA SER A 94 -6.57 1.03 2.42
C SER A 94 -5.57 0.32 1.51
N ILE A 95 -4.38 0.90 1.30
CA ILE A 95 -3.30 0.24 0.56
C ILE A 95 -2.78 -0.98 1.34
N ASP A 96 -2.58 -0.84 2.64
CA ASP A 96 -2.12 -1.94 3.50
C ASP A 96 -3.13 -3.10 3.49
N GLU A 97 -4.42 -2.82 3.57
CA GLU A 97 -5.50 -3.80 3.43
C GLU A 97 -5.49 -4.46 2.04
N THR A 98 -5.27 -3.72 0.95
CA THR A 98 -5.19 -4.29 -0.40
C THR A 98 -4.05 -5.31 -0.51
N ILE A 99 -2.95 -5.08 0.19
CA ILE A 99 -1.79 -5.99 0.20
C ILE A 99 -2.04 -7.19 1.13
N GLN A 100 -2.50 -6.95 2.36
CA GLN A 100 -2.42 -7.90 3.47
C GLN A 100 -3.76 -8.53 3.89
N ALA A 101 -4.90 -7.98 3.47
CA ALA A 101 -6.19 -8.52 3.89
C ALA A 101 -6.38 -9.96 3.42
N LYS A 102 -7.36 -10.64 4.03
CA LYS A 102 -7.87 -11.91 3.52
C LYS A 102 -8.42 -11.63 2.11
N GLU A 103 -7.89 -12.32 1.09
CA GLU A 103 -8.07 -12.02 -0.36
C GLU A 103 -7.21 -10.89 -0.96
N GLY A 104 -6.28 -10.34 -0.17
CA GLY A 104 -5.26 -9.40 -0.60
C GLY A 104 -4.22 -10.03 -1.54
N ILE A 105 -3.27 -9.22 -1.98
CA ILE A 105 -2.23 -9.65 -2.91
C ILE A 105 -1.37 -10.78 -2.31
N ASP A 106 -1.04 -10.70 -1.02
CA ASP A 106 -0.16 -11.66 -0.35
C ASP A 106 -0.80 -13.07 -0.29
N GLU A 107 -2.07 -13.15 0.09
CA GLU A 107 -2.84 -14.42 0.11
C GLU A 107 -2.95 -15.05 -1.30
N LYS A 108 -3.23 -14.21 -2.31
CA LYS A 108 -3.31 -14.66 -3.71
C LYS A 108 -1.98 -15.20 -4.21
N MET A 109 -0.87 -14.56 -3.84
CA MET A 109 0.47 -15.05 -4.18
C MET A 109 0.77 -16.39 -3.51
N GLU A 110 0.38 -16.57 -2.24
CA GLU A 110 0.56 -17.84 -1.53
C GLU A 110 -0.23 -18.97 -2.20
N GLY A 111 -1.50 -18.74 -2.54
CA GLY A 111 -2.31 -19.71 -3.28
C GLY A 111 -1.70 -20.10 -4.63
N LEU A 112 -1.14 -19.14 -5.38
CA LEU A 112 -0.45 -19.43 -6.64
C LEU A 112 0.85 -20.22 -6.44
N ARG A 113 1.60 -20.00 -5.35
CA ARG A 113 2.80 -20.76 -5.02
C ARG A 113 2.47 -22.22 -4.76
N THR A 114 1.42 -22.49 -3.99
CA THR A 114 0.92 -23.85 -3.73
C THR A 114 0.51 -24.54 -5.04
N VAL A 115 -0.24 -23.86 -5.92
CA VAL A 115 -0.63 -24.40 -7.22
C VAL A 115 0.59 -24.71 -8.10
N LEU A 116 1.61 -23.84 -8.07
CA LEU A 116 2.84 -24.01 -8.83
C LEU A 116 3.65 -25.23 -8.35
N GLU A 117 3.69 -25.49 -7.04
CA GLU A 117 4.29 -26.70 -6.47
C GLU A 117 3.54 -27.97 -6.90
N LEU A 118 2.21 -27.98 -6.83
CA LEU A 118 1.39 -29.11 -7.28
C LEU A 118 1.61 -29.42 -8.77
N ILE A 119 1.73 -28.39 -9.61
CA ILE A 119 2.06 -28.56 -11.04
C ILE A 119 3.47 -29.16 -11.20
N LYS A 120 4.46 -28.67 -10.45
CA LYS A 120 5.84 -29.21 -10.51
C LYS A 120 5.86 -30.69 -10.12
N GLU A 121 5.15 -31.09 -9.08
CA GLU A 121 5.05 -32.49 -8.67
C GLU A 121 4.41 -33.36 -9.75
N HIS A 122 3.32 -32.90 -10.37
CA HIS A 122 2.66 -33.62 -11.45
C HIS A 122 3.56 -33.78 -12.69
N ILE A 123 4.35 -32.76 -13.03
CA ILE A 123 5.33 -32.86 -14.12
C ILE A 123 6.41 -33.90 -13.80
N LYS A 124 6.87 -34.01 -12.54
CA LYS A 124 7.86 -35.01 -12.13
C LYS A 124 7.32 -36.44 -12.19
N LYS A 125 6.02 -36.64 -11.95
CA LYS A 125 5.35 -37.95 -11.96
C LYS A 125 4.97 -38.45 -13.37
N LEU A 126 5.08 -37.62 -14.42
CA LEU A 126 4.68 -37.91 -15.81
C LEU A 126 5.86 -38.25 -16.73
#